data_AF-A0A9E3R9J9-F1
#
_entry.id   AF-A0A9E3R9J9-F1
#
_cell.length_a   1.000
_cell.length_b   1.000
_cell.length_c   1.000
_cell.angle_alpha   90.00
_cell.angle_beta   90.00
_cell.angle_gamma   90.00
#
_symmetry.space_group_name_H-M   'P 1'
#
loop_
_entity.id
_entity.type
_entity.pdbx_description
1 polymer ?
#
loop_
_entity_poly.entity_id
_entity_poly.type
_entity_poly.pdbx_seq_one_letter_code
_entity_poly.pdbx_strand_id
1 'polypeptide(L)'
;MKPSTLLLCALAFSGCGPSDVAEVEAPAPDEADTAASGLAKDSADRSCQVLLRHVERVSDGRGGYQVACNRDGVCFYVWQGVVDVATAARTTGSKVYVQYRAIDARSWSRKQAAMAPGGPQGFQRYTFRLEANTVGPGMSPTSLQRARIDLLPYLQSADGSRLFDHNRVTQDFDSYALVANNQWSVPEDGAACRPASASRGVAEFRAGWTQVQHGPFLAGGTGEIDYALERLGSCRGTHNGYPAWDITARVRFEPMGTVVEQSVRGFDAPNGVPDVSTLHPVPFVFRIPQGTQRLSVWFENNGLWCGPAFDSNQGANYSFPVATATPPAVRWVGNGGSSFARDCSARPGIPEPMVLDGYVRERACSFLELEAWAPGLTDGDGDLATLAARAELALDGKALPAQWLTPVGRVGNNWRYRFELPRDLLWYGAKWSALSVTAAFSADGVTWVKDAARTVKRDPSWCNPSWGSCQ
;
A
#
# COMPACT_ATOMS: atom_id res chain seq x y z
N MET A 1 -2.88 28.00 81.70
CA MET A 1 -2.19 26.78 81.23
C MET A 1 -2.13 26.82 79.69
N LYS A 2 -0.91 26.75 79.13
CA LYS A 2 -0.62 26.37 77.72
C LYS A 2 -1.21 24.96 77.43
N PRO A 3 -1.44 24.49 76.17
CA PRO A 3 -0.53 24.65 75.01
C PRO A 3 -1.20 24.89 73.63
N SER A 4 -0.56 25.65 72.73
CA SER A 4 0.30 25.23 71.60
C SER A 4 -0.45 24.57 70.43
N THR A 5 -0.75 25.40 69.42
CA THR A 5 -1.23 24.98 68.09
C THR A 5 -0.03 24.53 67.25
N LEU A 6 0.00 23.25 66.86
CA LEU A 6 0.97 22.70 65.91
C LEU A 6 0.55 23.07 64.49
N LEU A 7 1.45 23.71 63.75
CA LEU A 7 1.36 23.96 62.32
C LEU A 7 1.82 22.70 61.57
N LEU A 8 0.90 22.01 60.88
CA LEU A 8 1.24 20.88 60.02
C LEU A 8 1.62 21.41 58.62
N CYS A 9 2.91 21.44 58.31
CA CYS A 9 3.43 21.66 56.96
C CYS A 9 3.24 20.36 56.15
N ALA A 10 2.35 20.38 55.16
CA ALA A 10 2.26 19.34 54.15
C ALA A 10 3.43 19.48 53.16
N LEU A 11 4.42 18.60 53.26
CA LEU A 11 5.45 18.40 52.24
C LEU A 11 4.82 17.66 51.05
N ALA A 12 4.61 18.38 49.94
CA ALA A 12 4.35 17.77 48.65
C ALA A 12 5.65 17.14 48.14
N PHE A 13 5.72 15.82 48.11
CA PHE A 13 6.75 15.09 47.35
C PHE A 13 6.42 15.21 45.85
N SER A 14 7.05 16.17 45.16
CA SER A 14 7.18 16.14 43.72
C SER A 14 8.20 15.04 43.38
N GLY A 15 7.71 13.89 42.92
CA GLY A 15 8.54 12.82 42.39
C GLY A 15 9.26 13.29 41.12
N CYS A 16 10.59 13.40 41.18
CA CYS A 16 11.43 13.43 39.99
C CYS A 16 11.34 12.05 39.32
N GLY A 17 10.51 11.93 38.28
CA GLY A 17 10.65 10.84 37.31
C GLY A 17 11.95 11.04 36.52
N PRO A 18 12.72 9.98 36.23
CA PRO A 18 13.84 10.08 35.31
C PRO A 18 13.27 10.49 33.95
N SER A 19 13.57 11.71 33.55
CA SER A 19 13.41 12.11 32.15
C SER A 19 14.57 11.45 31.42
N ASP A 20 14.31 10.26 30.85
CA ASP A 20 15.17 9.66 29.82
C ASP A 20 15.09 10.54 28.57
N VAL A 21 15.74 11.70 28.63
CA VAL A 21 16.09 12.45 27.44
C VAL A 21 17.22 11.66 26.81
N ALA A 22 16.89 10.82 25.83
CA ALA A 22 17.88 10.11 25.04
C ALA A 22 18.91 11.14 24.55
N GLU A 23 20.13 11.03 25.07
CA GLU A 23 21.25 11.85 24.65
C GLU A 23 21.44 11.60 23.16
N VAL A 24 21.22 12.64 22.36
CA VAL A 24 21.41 12.57 20.90
C VAL A 24 22.91 12.38 20.69
N GLU A 25 23.30 11.12 20.46
CA GLU A 25 24.68 10.72 20.19
C GLU A 25 25.23 11.60 19.06
N ALA A 26 26.33 12.31 19.33
CA ALA A 26 26.95 13.17 18.34
C ALA A 26 27.32 12.34 17.09
N PRO A 27 27.12 12.88 15.87
CA PRO A 27 27.36 12.12 14.66
C PRO A 27 28.82 11.67 14.58
N ALA A 28 29.04 10.39 14.29
CA ALA A 28 30.37 9.82 14.11
C ALA A 28 31.14 10.60 13.02
N PRO A 29 32.48 10.74 13.10
CA PRO A 29 33.26 11.35 12.04
C PRO A 29 33.14 10.56 10.72
N ASP A 30 33.45 11.22 9.60
CA ASP A 30 33.60 10.55 8.31
C ASP A 30 34.84 9.63 8.33
N GLU A 31 34.67 8.38 7.89
CA GLU A 31 35.72 7.36 7.89
C GLU A 31 36.12 6.99 6.47
N ALA A 32 37.41 6.68 6.26
CA ALA A 32 37.84 6.06 5.01
C ALA A 32 37.28 4.64 4.92
N ASP A 33 36.72 4.28 3.76
CA ASP A 33 36.26 2.92 3.49
C ASP A 33 37.12 2.29 2.40
N THR A 34 37.94 1.33 2.81
CA THR A 34 38.83 0.60 1.89
C THR A 34 38.11 -0.53 1.15
N ALA A 35 36.87 -0.85 1.52
CA ALA A 35 36.08 -1.90 0.90
C ALA A 35 35.13 -1.33 -0.16
N ALA A 36 35.44 -1.57 -1.44
CA ALA A 36 34.47 -1.36 -2.52
C ALA A 36 33.19 -2.20 -2.27
N SER A 37 32.07 -1.75 -2.82
CA SER A 37 30.83 -2.55 -2.91
C SER A 37 31.04 -3.76 -3.85
N GLY A 38 30.33 -4.85 -3.61
CA GLY A 38 30.40 -6.07 -4.43
C GLY A 38 31.32 -7.16 -3.86
N LEU A 39 31.57 -7.15 -2.55
CA LEU A 39 32.23 -8.25 -1.85
C LEU A 39 31.30 -9.45 -1.68
N ALA A 40 31.84 -10.64 -1.41
CA ALA A 40 31.07 -11.89 -1.29
C ALA A 40 29.95 -11.89 -0.22
N LYS A 41 29.96 -10.94 0.72
CA LYS A 41 28.94 -10.75 1.77
C LYS A 41 28.04 -9.53 1.53
N ASP A 42 28.17 -8.88 0.38
CA ASP A 42 27.33 -7.76 0.01
C ASP A 42 26.11 -8.25 -0.75
N SER A 43 24.98 -7.59 -0.53
CA SER A 43 23.73 -7.88 -1.23
C SER A 43 22.96 -6.60 -1.51
N ALA A 44 22.16 -6.63 -2.58
CA ALA A 44 21.26 -5.55 -2.96
C ALA A 44 19.89 -5.75 -2.30
N ASP A 45 19.43 -4.73 -1.58
CA ASP A 45 18.09 -4.68 -1.03
C ASP A 45 17.07 -4.28 -2.10
N ARG A 46 16.20 -5.23 -2.43
CA ARG A 46 15.00 -5.05 -3.24
C ARG A 46 13.71 -5.27 -2.43
N SER A 47 13.87 -5.51 -1.13
CA SER A 47 12.82 -5.94 -0.22
C SER A 47 12.52 -4.87 0.82
N CYS A 48 12.88 -3.62 0.54
CA CYS A 48 12.56 -2.47 1.38
C CYS A 48 13.04 -2.60 2.83
N GLN A 49 14.19 -3.23 3.04
CA GLN A 49 14.84 -3.34 4.34
C GLN A 49 15.68 -2.11 4.67
N VAL A 50 16.26 -1.46 3.67
CA VAL A 50 17.10 -0.25 3.79
C VAL A 50 16.71 0.70 2.67
N LEU A 51 16.31 1.93 3.01
CA LEU A 51 15.89 2.91 2.01
C LEU A 51 16.47 4.29 2.26
N LEU A 52 17.13 4.86 1.24
CA LEU A 52 17.40 6.28 1.15
C LEU A 52 16.11 7.05 0.86
N ARG A 53 15.66 7.81 1.86
CA ARG A 53 14.46 8.64 1.77
C ARG A 53 14.77 9.89 0.97
N HIS A 54 15.68 10.72 1.47
CA HIS A 54 16.15 11.89 0.76
C HIS A 54 17.57 12.27 1.17
N VAL A 55 18.23 13.06 0.31
CA VAL A 55 19.52 13.72 0.58
C VAL A 55 19.53 15.08 -0.11
N GLU A 56 20.00 16.10 0.58
CA GLU A 56 20.13 17.44 0.03
C GLU A 56 21.34 18.19 0.60
N ARG A 57 21.73 19.28 -0.07
CA ARG A 57 22.71 20.24 0.47
C ARG A 57 22.05 21.10 1.55
N VAL A 58 22.75 21.27 2.67
CA VAL A 58 22.22 22.03 3.79
C VAL A 58 22.35 23.53 3.52
N SER A 59 21.24 24.26 3.59
CA SER A 59 21.25 25.73 3.44
C SER A 59 21.91 26.42 4.64
N ASP A 60 22.61 27.53 4.38
CA ASP A 60 23.12 28.43 5.41
C ASP A 60 22.10 29.49 5.88
N GLY A 61 20.88 29.47 5.30
CA GLY A 61 19.82 30.45 5.59
C GLY A 61 20.04 31.84 4.96
N ARG A 62 21.08 32.04 4.15
CA ARG A 62 21.45 33.32 3.53
C ARG A 62 21.52 33.25 2.00
N GLY A 63 20.90 32.23 1.42
CA GLY A 63 20.94 31.96 -0.02
C GLY A 63 22.17 31.17 -0.47
N GLY A 64 22.98 30.68 0.47
CA GLY A 64 24.11 29.79 0.23
C GLY A 64 23.90 28.40 0.86
N TYR A 65 25.01 27.68 1.01
CA TYR A 65 25.07 26.34 1.57
C TYR A 65 26.11 26.27 2.68
N GLN A 66 25.85 25.44 3.69
CA GLN A 66 26.80 25.19 4.78
C GLN A 66 28.07 24.54 4.23
N VAL A 67 29.18 24.85 4.90
CA VAL A 67 30.51 24.36 4.56
C VAL A 67 31.18 23.85 5.84
N ALA A 68 31.82 22.69 5.75
CA ALA A 68 32.66 22.11 6.80
C ALA A 68 34.10 22.07 6.31
N CYS A 69 35.05 22.55 7.12
CA CYS A 69 36.46 22.59 6.77
C CYS A 69 37.26 21.67 7.70
N ASN A 70 38.19 20.90 7.12
CA ASN A 70 39.11 20.09 7.90
C ASN A 70 40.22 20.97 8.52
N ARG A 71 41.09 20.35 9.32
CA ARG A 71 42.21 21.06 9.99
C ARG A 71 43.22 21.66 9.01
N ASP A 72 43.29 21.14 7.78
CA ASP A 72 44.18 21.61 6.72
C ASP A 72 43.57 22.78 5.92
N GLY A 73 42.37 23.25 6.31
CA GLY A 73 41.67 24.35 5.64
C GLY A 73 40.95 23.94 4.36
N VAL A 74 40.88 22.65 4.04
CA VAL A 74 40.09 22.14 2.91
C VAL A 74 38.63 22.10 3.31
N CYS A 75 37.81 22.82 2.56
CA CYS A 75 36.41 23.01 2.82
C CYS A 75 35.52 22.23 1.84
N PHE A 76 34.45 21.66 2.38
CA PHE A 76 33.47 20.84 1.69
C PHE A 76 32.08 21.41 1.94
N TYR A 77 31.17 21.35 0.97
CA TYR A 77 29.76 21.61 1.29
C TYR A 77 29.25 20.56 2.29
N VAL A 78 28.13 20.84 2.95
CA VAL A 78 27.49 19.86 3.84
C VAL A 78 26.24 19.31 3.21
N TRP A 79 26.11 17.98 3.24
CA TRP A 79 24.90 17.27 2.85
C TRP A 79 24.26 16.63 4.06
N GLN A 80 22.94 16.58 4.06
CA GLN A 80 22.15 15.89 5.06
C GLN A 80 21.14 14.99 4.37
N GLY A 81 20.89 13.83 4.97
CA GLY A 81 19.90 12.91 4.44
C GLY A 81 19.31 12.00 5.50
N VAL A 82 18.32 11.23 5.06
CA VAL A 82 17.55 10.29 5.87
C VAL A 82 17.61 8.90 5.24
N VAL A 83 17.87 7.91 6.08
CA VAL A 83 17.77 6.48 5.76
C VAL A 83 16.73 5.86 6.69
N ASP A 84 15.74 5.17 6.14
CA ASP A 84 14.82 4.37 6.94
C ASP A 84 15.21 2.89 6.80
N VAL A 85 15.27 2.17 7.92
CA VAL A 85 15.58 0.73 7.96
C VAL A 85 14.41 -0.02 8.56
N ALA A 86 13.95 -1.08 7.89
CA ALA A 86 12.87 -1.91 8.40
C ALA A 86 13.24 -2.46 9.78
N THR A 87 12.35 -2.32 10.76
CA THR A 87 12.64 -2.74 12.15
C THR A 87 12.97 -4.23 12.22
N ALA A 88 12.40 -5.05 11.34
CA ALA A 88 12.65 -6.49 11.26
C ALA A 88 14.04 -6.87 10.70
N ALA A 89 14.66 -6.02 9.85
CA ALA A 89 16.02 -6.26 9.36
C ALA A 89 17.09 -5.98 10.41
N ARG A 90 16.75 -5.22 11.45
CA ARG A 90 17.70 -4.86 12.50
C ARG A 90 17.89 -6.03 13.46
N THR A 91 19.14 -6.45 13.62
CA THR A 91 19.55 -7.38 14.67
C THR A 91 20.42 -6.65 15.70
N THR A 92 20.63 -7.27 16.85
CA THR A 92 21.52 -6.71 17.88
C THR A 92 22.92 -6.49 17.29
N GLY A 93 23.41 -5.25 17.36
CA GLY A 93 24.71 -4.87 16.80
C GLY A 93 24.69 -4.39 15.34
N SER A 94 23.53 -4.38 14.66
CA SER A 94 23.43 -3.78 13.34
C SER A 94 23.70 -2.27 13.35
N LYS A 95 24.38 -1.77 12.33
CA LYS A 95 24.70 -0.35 12.14
C LYS A 95 24.30 0.13 10.76
N VAL A 96 23.89 1.38 10.64
CA VAL A 96 23.47 2.00 9.38
C VAL A 96 24.56 2.94 8.91
N TYR A 97 24.95 2.82 7.65
CA TYR A 97 25.98 3.65 7.05
C TYR A 97 25.54 4.19 5.70
N VAL A 98 26.18 5.28 5.28
CA VAL A 98 26.15 5.76 3.91
C VAL A 98 27.58 5.76 3.39
N GLN A 99 27.85 4.94 2.39
CA GLN A 99 29.08 4.99 1.62
C GLN A 99 28.95 6.09 0.57
N TYR A 100 29.98 6.90 0.39
CA TYR A 100 29.96 7.99 -0.58
C TYR A 100 31.33 8.28 -1.18
N ARG A 101 31.33 8.86 -2.38
CA ARG A 101 32.55 9.19 -3.11
C ARG A 101 32.31 10.30 -4.13
N ALA A 102 33.11 11.36 -4.09
CA ALA A 102 33.18 12.33 -5.19
C ALA A 102 33.88 11.71 -6.41
N ILE A 103 33.48 12.07 -7.63
CA ILE A 103 33.97 11.44 -8.87
C ILE A 103 35.51 11.40 -9.00
N ASP A 104 36.20 12.40 -8.46
CA ASP A 104 37.67 12.51 -8.50
C ASP A 104 38.37 11.78 -7.35
N ALA A 105 37.61 11.26 -6.38
CA ALA A 105 38.15 10.53 -5.23
C ALA A 105 38.47 9.07 -5.63
N ARG A 106 39.67 8.62 -5.27
CA ARG A 106 40.15 7.25 -5.56
C ARG A 106 39.59 6.21 -4.59
N SER A 107 39.11 6.64 -3.42
CA SER A 107 38.60 5.79 -2.36
C SER A 107 37.21 6.22 -1.94
N TRP A 108 36.42 5.26 -1.46
CA TRP A 108 35.14 5.55 -0.82
C TRP A 108 35.37 6.08 0.60
N SER A 109 34.46 6.92 1.05
CA SER A 109 34.28 7.29 2.45
C SER A 109 32.98 6.67 2.95
N ARG A 110 32.83 6.55 4.27
CA ARG A 110 31.56 6.14 4.88
C ARG A 110 31.23 7.02 6.08
N LYS A 111 29.94 7.21 6.31
CA LYS A 111 29.39 7.90 7.48
C LYS A 111 28.41 6.99 8.19
N GLN A 112 28.59 6.78 9.50
CA GLN A 112 27.57 6.10 10.30
C GLN A 112 26.38 7.05 10.49
N ALA A 113 25.17 6.57 10.17
CA ALA A 113 23.95 7.32 10.38
C ALA A 113 23.51 7.18 11.85
N ALA A 114 23.03 8.27 12.43
CA ALA A 114 22.52 8.32 13.80
C ALA A 114 21.03 8.01 13.82
N MET A 115 20.56 7.28 14.82
CA MET A 115 19.14 6.97 14.99
C MET A 115 18.35 8.25 15.26
N ALA A 116 17.21 8.42 14.60
CA ALA A 116 16.35 9.59 14.72
C ALA A 116 14.87 9.18 14.93
N PRO A 117 14.08 9.99 15.63
CA PRO A 117 12.64 9.75 15.77
C PRO A 117 11.89 10.01 14.45
N GLY A 118 10.62 9.62 14.40
CA GLY A 118 9.71 9.96 13.28
C GLY A 118 9.85 9.10 12.03
N GLY A 119 10.34 7.86 12.16
CA GLY A 119 10.28 6.88 11.08
C GLY A 119 8.84 6.42 10.79
N PRO A 120 8.52 6.04 9.53
CA PRO A 120 7.24 5.42 9.20
C PRO A 120 7.01 4.15 10.01
N GLN A 121 5.73 3.74 10.17
CA GLN A 121 5.42 2.50 10.88
C GLN A 121 6.15 1.30 10.26
N GLY A 122 6.84 0.52 11.09
CA GLY A 122 7.66 -0.62 10.65
C GLY A 122 9.09 -0.28 10.24
N PHE A 123 9.47 1.01 10.32
CA PHE A 123 10.83 1.48 10.03
C PHE A 123 11.42 2.25 11.22
N GLN A 124 12.71 2.07 11.45
CA GLN A 124 13.54 2.96 12.26
C GLN A 124 14.18 3.99 11.35
N ARG A 125 14.02 5.27 11.68
CA ARG A 125 14.66 6.38 10.97
C ARG A 125 16.08 6.62 11.46
N TYR A 126 16.95 6.96 10.51
CA TYR A 126 18.32 7.40 10.72
C TYR A 126 18.60 8.67 9.93
N THR A 127 19.40 9.56 10.50
CA THR A 127 19.89 10.77 9.85
C THR A 127 21.40 10.73 9.73
N PHE A 128 21.93 11.25 8.63
CA PHE A 128 23.37 11.38 8.43
C PHE A 128 23.73 12.77 7.89
N ARG A 129 24.97 13.18 8.13
CA ARG A 129 25.57 14.40 7.57
C ARG A 129 26.93 14.09 6.96
N LEU A 130 27.15 14.48 5.71
CA LEU A 130 28.44 14.32 5.04
C LEU A 130 29.19 15.65 5.11
N GLU A 131 30.35 15.65 5.77
CA GLU A 131 31.07 16.89 6.12
C GLU A 131 32.53 16.89 5.61
N ALA A 132 32.96 15.81 4.96
CA ALA A 132 34.28 15.68 4.34
C ALA A 132 34.20 14.92 3.00
N ASN A 133 35.26 14.98 2.20
CA ASN A 133 35.47 14.13 1.01
C ASN A 133 34.38 14.20 -0.07
N THR A 134 33.75 15.36 -0.20
CA THR A 134 32.68 15.68 -1.16
C THR A 134 33.11 16.84 -2.09
N VAL A 135 32.18 17.57 -2.73
CA VAL A 135 32.52 18.76 -3.54
C VAL A 135 32.69 20.01 -2.66
N GLY A 136 33.68 20.84 -3.00
CA GLY A 136 34.03 22.03 -2.23
C GLY A 136 33.57 23.35 -2.88
N PRO A 137 33.42 24.44 -2.09
CA PRO A 137 33.02 25.75 -2.60
C PRO A 137 34.07 26.44 -3.49
N GLY A 138 35.33 25.97 -3.48
CA GLY A 138 36.41 26.52 -4.31
C GLY A 138 36.41 26.03 -5.76
N MET A 139 35.48 25.17 -6.16
CA MET A 139 35.38 24.65 -7.52
C MET A 139 34.81 25.71 -8.48
N SER A 140 35.34 25.76 -9.72
CA SER A 140 34.77 26.60 -10.77
C SER A 140 33.33 26.17 -11.11
N PRO A 141 32.47 27.06 -11.66
CA PRO A 141 31.12 26.68 -12.09
C PRO A 141 31.10 25.49 -13.06
N THR A 142 32.05 25.44 -14.00
CA THR A 142 32.21 24.33 -14.94
C THR A 142 32.61 23.03 -14.25
N SER A 143 33.50 23.11 -13.25
CA SER A 143 33.91 21.95 -12.44
C SER A 143 32.73 21.43 -11.62
N LEU A 144 31.97 22.33 -10.97
CA LEU A 144 30.75 21.95 -10.25
C LEU A 144 29.73 21.29 -11.17
N GLN A 145 29.48 21.82 -12.37
CA GLN A 145 28.53 21.21 -13.31
C GLN A 145 28.89 19.78 -13.73
N ARG A 146 30.18 19.43 -13.72
CA ARG A 146 30.68 18.09 -14.09
C ARG A 146 30.89 17.17 -12.90
N ALA A 147 30.94 17.72 -11.69
CA ALA A 147 31.17 16.96 -10.50
C ALA A 147 29.96 16.08 -10.18
N ARG A 148 30.23 14.97 -9.50
CA ARG A 148 29.26 13.96 -9.10
C ARG A 148 29.67 13.40 -7.75
N ILE A 149 28.70 13.15 -6.88
CA ILE A 149 28.89 12.37 -5.65
C ILE A 149 28.03 11.12 -5.77
N ASP A 150 28.67 9.96 -5.68
CA ASP A 150 27.99 8.67 -5.56
C ASP A 150 27.61 8.41 -4.10
N LEU A 151 26.42 7.88 -3.86
CA LEU A 151 25.91 7.50 -2.53
C LEU A 151 25.35 6.07 -2.55
N LEU A 152 25.68 5.30 -1.51
CA LEU A 152 25.25 3.92 -1.29
C LEU A 152 24.91 3.74 0.20
N PRO A 153 23.64 3.88 0.61
CA PRO A 153 23.20 3.56 1.96
C PRO A 153 23.14 2.05 2.17
N TYR A 154 23.54 1.59 3.36
CA TYR A 154 23.49 0.16 3.68
C TYR A 154 23.29 -0.10 5.17
N LEU A 155 22.71 -1.26 5.45
CA LEU A 155 22.67 -1.86 6.78
C LEU A 155 23.84 -2.85 6.90
N GLN A 156 24.67 -2.68 7.92
CA GLN A 156 25.71 -3.63 8.29
C GLN A 156 25.23 -4.50 9.44
N SER A 157 25.27 -5.81 9.24
CA SER A 157 25.02 -6.79 10.30
C SER A 157 26.24 -6.98 11.21
N ALA A 158 26.04 -7.58 12.38
CA ALA A 158 27.12 -7.85 13.33
C ALA A 158 28.23 -8.78 12.77
N ASP A 159 27.90 -9.63 11.79
CA ASP A 159 28.84 -10.54 11.11
C ASP A 159 29.62 -9.87 9.96
N GLY A 160 29.41 -8.57 9.76
CA GLY A 160 30.03 -7.76 8.72
C GLY A 160 29.35 -7.79 7.35
N SER A 161 28.27 -8.56 7.16
CA SER A 161 27.48 -8.53 5.92
C SER A 161 26.85 -7.15 5.70
N ARG A 162 26.72 -6.75 4.43
CA ARG A 162 26.18 -5.45 4.04
C ARG A 162 24.98 -5.63 3.09
N LEU A 163 23.89 -4.98 3.44
CA LEU A 163 22.67 -4.94 2.64
C LEU A 163 22.47 -3.51 2.14
N PHE A 164 22.73 -3.28 0.86
CA PHE A 164 22.73 -1.96 0.23
C PHE A 164 21.36 -1.61 -0.35
N ASP A 165 20.85 -0.42 -0.10
CA ASP A 165 19.59 0.06 -0.69
C ASP A 165 19.65 0.06 -2.22
N HIS A 166 18.80 -0.77 -2.84
CA HIS A 166 18.62 -0.84 -4.30
C HIS A 166 17.14 -0.79 -4.69
N ASN A 167 16.33 -0.11 -3.88
CA ASN A 167 14.89 -0.04 -4.11
C ASN A 167 14.50 0.99 -5.19
N ARG A 168 15.42 1.90 -5.57
CA ARG A 168 15.20 2.96 -6.57
C ARG A 168 16.23 2.99 -7.71
N VAL A 169 17.26 2.15 -7.63
CA VAL A 169 18.35 2.03 -8.62
C VAL A 169 18.32 0.65 -9.28
N THR A 170 18.77 0.51 -10.52
CA THR A 170 18.44 -0.67 -11.34
C THR A 170 19.41 -1.84 -11.19
N GLN A 171 20.72 -1.63 -11.14
CA GLN A 171 21.71 -2.71 -10.98
C GLN A 171 22.13 -2.89 -9.52
N ASP A 172 22.58 -4.09 -9.14
CA ASP A 172 22.79 -4.50 -7.74
C ASP A 172 23.90 -3.77 -6.96
N PHE A 173 24.63 -2.85 -7.60
CA PHE A 173 25.61 -1.97 -6.96
C PHE A 173 25.63 -0.57 -7.60
N ASP A 174 24.52 -0.18 -8.25
CA ASP A 174 24.36 1.19 -8.74
C ASP A 174 24.27 2.16 -7.57
N SER A 175 24.88 3.33 -7.72
CA SER A 175 24.82 4.40 -6.72
C SER A 175 23.77 5.44 -7.07
N TYR A 176 23.20 6.04 -6.03
CA TYR A 176 22.53 7.32 -6.21
C TYR A 176 23.57 8.38 -6.57
N ALA A 177 23.25 9.26 -7.50
CA ALA A 177 24.14 10.34 -7.91
C ALA A 177 23.60 11.69 -7.44
N LEU A 178 24.41 12.48 -6.73
CA LEU A 178 24.18 13.90 -6.54
C LEU A 178 24.96 14.64 -7.64
N VAL A 179 24.23 15.34 -8.52
CA VAL A 179 24.78 16.05 -9.68
C VAL A 179 24.07 17.38 -9.87
N ALA A 180 24.64 18.27 -10.69
CA ALA A 180 24.01 19.56 -10.96
C ALA A 180 22.57 19.43 -11.53
N ASN A 181 22.32 18.42 -12.38
CA ASN A 181 21.03 18.22 -13.05
C ASN A 181 19.88 17.85 -12.10
N ASN A 182 20.17 17.21 -10.96
CA ASN A 182 19.17 16.94 -9.91
C ASN A 182 19.30 17.90 -8.73
N GLN A 183 19.88 19.07 -8.97
CA GLN A 183 20.10 20.11 -7.97
C GLN A 183 20.90 19.64 -6.76
N TRP A 184 21.73 18.61 -6.94
CA TRP A 184 22.51 17.95 -5.89
C TRP A 184 21.64 17.35 -4.80
N SER A 185 20.55 16.70 -5.19
CA SER A 185 19.60 16.08 -4.28
C SER A 185 19.12 14.72 -4.76
N VAL A 186 18.78 13.87 -3.80
CA VAL A 186 17.89 12.73 -4.01
C VAL A 186 16.59 13.10 -3.31
N PRO A 187 15.50 13.41 -4.03
CA PRO A 187 14.24 13.79 -3.39
C PRO A 187 13.56 12.58 -2.75
N GLU A 188 12.67 12.87 -1.80
CA GLU A 188 11.75 11.88 -1.24
C GLU A 188 10.93 11.23 -2.37
N ASP A 189 10.93 9.90 -2.42
CA ASP A 189 10.02 9.14 -3.28
C ASP A 189 9.00 8.42 -2.40
N GLY A 190 7.83 9.05 -2.26
CA GLY A 190 6.74 8.51 -1.46
C GLY A 190 6.20 7.18 -2.00
N ALA A 191 6.52 6.76 -3.22
CA ALA A 191 6.15 5.44 -3.76
C ALA A 191 7.19 4.36 -3.44
N ALA A 192 8.45 4.75 -3.16
CA ALA A 192 9.50 3.81 -2.79
C ALA A 192 9.29 3.30 -1.35
N CYS A 193 9.20 1.97 -1.23
CA CYS A 193 9.12 1.26 0.06
C CYS A 193 8.14 1.91 1.05
N ARG A 194 6.89 2.03 0.62
CA ARG A 194 5.80 2.42 1.51
C ARG A 194 5.67 1.39 2.65
N PRO A 195 5.24 1.82 3.84
CA PRO A 195 4.91 0.91 4.91
C PRO A 195 3.90 -0.12 4.39
N ALA A 196 4.22 -1.40 4.52
CA ALA A 196 3.28 -2.45 4.15
C ALA A 196 1.93 -2.27 4.87
N SER A 197 1.93 -1.65 6.07
CA SER A 197 0.72 -1.34 6.84
C SER A 197 -0.28 -0.42 6.13
N ALA A 198 0.13 0.31 5.09
CA ALA A 198 -0.80 1.01 4.23
C ALA A 198 -1.57 0.04 3.33
N SER A 199 -0.89 -0.98 2.78
CA SER A 199 -1.46 -1.85 1.74
C SER A 199 -2.70 -2.62 2.18
N ARG A 200 -3.55 -2.94 1.20
CA ARG A 200 -4.82 -3.64 1.40
C ARG A 200 -5.08 -4.65 0.28
N GLY A 201 -4.96 -5.93 0.59
CA GLY A 201 -5.42 -7.03 -0.27
C GLY A 201 -6.83 -7.47 0.12
N VAL A 202 -7.66 -7.84 -0.85
CA VAL A 202 -9.03 -8.30 -0.61
C VAL A 202 -9.23 -9.69 -1.23
N ALA A 203 -9.78 -10.62 -0.47
CA ALA A 203 -10.31 -11.86 -1.01
C ALA A 203 -11.85 -11.81 -0.97
N GLU A 204 -12.47 -11.82 -2.14
CA GLU A 204 -13.90 -11.79 -2.31
C GLU A 204 -14.42 -13.20 -2.59
N PHE A 205 -15.36 -13.66 -1.76
CA PHE A 205 -16.03 -14.94 -1.86
C PHE A 205 -17.48 -14.71 -2.28
N ARG A 206 -17.78 -14.91 -3.55
CA ARG A 206 -19.08 -14.60 -4.14
C ARG A 206 -20.04 -15.78 -4.04
N ALA A 207 -21.33 -15.52 -4.23
CA ALA A 207 -22.32 -16.57 -4.44
C ALA A 207 -21.91 -17.50 -5.61
N GLY A 208 -22.46 -18.72 -5.63
CA GLY A 208 -22.11 -19.72 -6.66
C GLY A 208 -20.70 -20.29 -6.51
N TRP A 209 -20.11 -20.22 -5.31
CA TRP A 209 -18.83 -20.84 -4.97
C TRP A 209 -17.62 -20.32 -5.76
N THR A 210 -17.64 -19.07 -6.20
CA THR A 210 -16.51 -18.42 -6.89
C THR A 210 -15.75 -17.47 -5.97
N GLN A 211 -14.44 -17.35 -6.15
CA GLN A 211 -13.62 -16.43 -5.37
C GLN A 211 -12.66 -15.65 -6.26
N VAL A 212 -12.39 -14.40 -5.88
CA VAL A 212 -11.51 -13.49 -6.60
C VAL A 212 -10.62 -12.79 -5.58
N GLN A 213 -9.33 -12.64 -5.90
CA GLN A 213 -8.42 -11.81 -5.12
C GLN A 213 -8.21 -10.47 -5.83
N HIS A 214 -8.38 -9.37 -5.09
CA HIS A 214 -8.13 -8.00 -5.56
C HIS A 214 -6.88 -7.45 -4.89
N GLY A 215 -5.82 -7.29 -5.68
CA GLY A 215 -4.52 -6.88 -5.18
C GLY A 215 -3.82 -7.96 -4.33
N PRO A 216 -2.50 -7.84 -4.12
CA PRO A 216 -1.76 -8.79 -3.30
C PRO A 216 -2.01 -8.57 -1.81
N PHE A 217 -2.03 -9.66 -1.05
CA PHE A 217 -1.84 -9.58 0.39
C PHE A 217 -0.35 -9.34 0.69
N LEU A 218 -0.03 -8.36 1.53
CA LEU A 218 1.35 -8.05 1.91
C LEU A 218 1.61 -8.27 3.40
N ALA A 219 2.79 -8.83 3.69
CA ALA A 219 3.24 -9.00 5.06
C ALA A 219 3.41 -7.64 5.74
N GLY A 220 2.82 -7.47 6.93
CA GLY A 220 2.74 -6.18 7.63
C GLY A 220 1.57 -5.29 7.18
N GLY A 221 0.82 -5.68 6.15
CA GLY A 221 -0.32 -4.95 5.60
C GLY A 221 -1.66 -5.29 6.21
N THR A 222 -2.72 -4.88 5.51
CA THR A 222 -4.10 -5.17 5.86
C THR A 222 -4.68 -6.19 4.88
N GLY A 223 -5.32 -7.22 5.40
CA GLY A 223 -6.15 -8.13 4.62
C GLY A 223 -7.63 -7.84 4.87
N GLU A 224 -8.45 -8.09 3.87
CA GLU A 224 -9.90 -8.09 3.97
C GLU A 224 -10.48 -9.36 3.37
N ILE A 225 -11.43 -9.97 4.06
CA ILE A 225 -12.32 -10.98 3.50
C ILE A 225 -13.69 -10.35 3.29
N ASP A 226 -14.17 -10.39 2.05
CA ASP A 226 -15.55 -10.08 1.69
C ASP A 226 -16.28 -11.38 1.39
N TYR A 227 -17.35 -11.68 2.12
CA TYR A 227 -18.01 -12.99 2.08
C TYR A 227 -19.51 -12.85 1.81
N ALA A 228 -19.94 -13.36 0.66
CA ALA A 228 -21.35 -13.48 0.32
C ALA A 228 -21.99 -14.56 1.20
N LEU A 229 -22.93 -14.14 2.05
CA LEU A 229 -23.60 -15.03 2.98
C LEU A 229 -24.22 -16.21 2.21
N GLU A 230 -24.78 -16.02 1.03
CA GLU A 230 -25.47 -17.05 0.23
C GLU A 230 -24.65 -18.32 -0.03
N ARG A 231 -23.31 -18.26 0.04
CA ARG A 231 -22.43 -19.43 -0.11
C ARG A 231 -22.71 -20.52 0.92
N LEU A 232 -22.99 -20.14 2.16
CA LEU A 232 -23.19 -21.08 3.27
C LEU A 232 -24.61 -20.94 3.84
N GLY A 233 -25.59 -21.29 3.00
CA GLY A 233 -27.02 -21.22 3.29
C GLY A 233 -27.55 -22.29 4.26
N SER A 234 -26.81 -23.38 4.45
CA SER A 234 -27.18 -24.44 5.39
C SER A 234 -27.12 -23.94 6.84
N CYS A 235 -27.87 -24.57 7.74
CA CYS A 235 -27.85 -24.26 9.17
C CYS A 235 -28.29 -22.82 9.55
N ARG A 236 -29.21 -22.23 8.77
CA ARG A 236 -29.76 -20.89 9.03
C ARG A 236 -31.15 -20.94 9.65
N GLY A 237 -31.21 -21.05 10.98
CA GLY A 237 -32.47 -21.06 11.74
C GLY A 237 -32.86 -19.70 12.33
N THR A 238 -34.10 -19.57 12.79
CA THR A 238 -34.54 -18.40 13.58
C THR A 238 -34.95 -18.82 14.98
N HIS A 239 -34.77 -17.94 15.97
CA HIS A 239 -35.30 -18.07 17.32
C HIS A 239 -35.95 -16.74 17.73
N ASN A 240 -37.22 -16.78 18.12
CA ASN A 240 -38.03 -15.58 18.43
C ASN A 240 -38.04 -14.52 17.31
N GLY A 241 -38.04 -14.95 16.05
CA GLY A 241 -38.00 -14.06 14.89
C GLY A 241 -36.60 -13.56 14.50
N TYR A 242 -35.57 -13.83 15.31
CA TYR A 242 -34.18 -13.41 15.03
C TYR A 242 -33.34 -14.54 14.45
N PRO A 243 -32.36 -14.27 13.57
CA PRO A 243 -31.48 -15.29 13.05
C PRO A 243 -30.60 -15.87 14.17
N ALA A 244 -30.75 -17.17 14.42
CA ALA A 244 -30.06 -17.92 15.45
C ALA A 244 -28.90 -18.73 14.86
N TRP A 245 -28.15 -18.09 13.95
CA TRP A 245 -26.97 -18.64 13.29
C TRP A 245 -25.94 -17.54 13.08
N ASP A 246 -24.68 -17.89 12.89
CA ASP A 246 -23.62 -16.96 12.53
C ASP A 246 -22.59 -17.62 11.62
N ILE A 247 -22.04 -16.84 10.69
CA ILE A 247 -20.90 -17.29 9.89
C ILE A 247 -19.65 -16.60 10.39
N THR A 248 -18.72 -17.41 10.88
CA THR A 248 -17.41 -16.95 11.31
C THR A 248 -16.39 -17.23 10.21
N ALA A 249 -15.75 -16.18 9.72
CA ALA A 249 -14.56 -16.29 8.88
C ALA A 249 -13.32 -16.43 9.76
N ARG A 250 -12.41 -17.32 9.37
CA ARG A 250 -11.14 -17.55 10.06
C ARG A 250 -9.98 -17.44 9.11
N VAL A 251 -8.92 -16.80 9.56
CA VAL A 251 -7.67 -16.63 8.82
C VAL A 251 -6.53 -17.12 9.70
N ARG A 252 -5.80 -18.12 9.22
CA ARG A 252 -4.55 -18.60 9.81
C ARG A 252 -3.36 -18.03 9.06
N PHE A 253 -2.46 -17.39 9.80
CA PHE A 253 -1.20 -16.87 9.26
C PHE A 253 -0.13 -17.96 9.27
N GLU A 254 0.41 -18.28 8.11
CA GLU A 254 1.45 -19.32 7.99
C GLU A 254 2.83 -18.70 7.74
N PRO A 255 3.91 -19.26 8.34
CA PRO A 255 3.95 -20.52 9.09
C PRO A 255 3.59 -20.41 10.58
N MET A 256 3.34 -19.21 11.10
CA MET A 256 3.19 -18.94 12.54
C MET A 256 2.04 -19.72 13.22
N GLY A 257 0.99 -20.07 12.47
CA GLY A 257 -0.15 -20.84 12.94
C GLY A 257 -1.19 -20.04 13.73
N THR A 258 -0.93 -18.76 14.02
CA THR A 258 -1.89 -17.87 14.70
C THR A 258 -3.15 -17.71 13.84
N VAL A 259 -4.32 -17.81 14.49
CA VAL A 259 -5.64 -17.66 13.86
C VAL A 259 -6.30 -16.39 14.37
N VAL A 260 -6.90 -15.62 13.46
CA VAL A 260 -7.84 -14.54 13.75
C VAL A 260 -9.19 -14.87 13.16
N GLU A 261 -10.26 -14.40 13.79
CA GLU A 261 -11.62 -14.71 13.38
C GLU A 261 -12.58 -13.54 13.62
N GLN A 262 -13.62 -13.48 12.80
CA GLN A 262 -14.69 -12.49 12.93
C GLN A 262 -15.99 -13.05 12.33
N SER A 263 -17.13 -12.63 12.87
CA SER A 263 -18.40 -12.77 12.16
C SER A 263 -18.36 -11.94 10.87
N VAL A 264 -18.86 -12.54 9.77
CA VAL A 264 -19.05 -11.85 8.49
C VAL A 264 -20.50 -11.46 8.25
N ARG A 265 -21.31 -11.45 9.31
CA ARG A 265 -22.73 -11.13 9.27
C ARG A 265 -23.02 -9.92 10.17
N GLY A 266 -23.82 -9.00 9.66
CA GLY A 266 -24.27 -7.81 10.37
C GLY A 266 -25.77 -7.57 10.24
N PHE A 267 -26.26 -6.70 11.12
CA PHE A 267 -27.60 -6.13 11.12
C PHE A 267 -27.49 -4.68 11.55
N ASP A 268 -28.38 -3.84 11.06
CA ASP A 268 -28.63 -2.56 11.70
C ASP A 268 -29.36 -2.82 13.03
N ALA A 269 -28.98 -2.06 14.05
CA ALA A 269 -29.60 -2.15 15.37
C ALA A 269 -30.13 -0.79 15.81
N PRO A 270 -31.12 -0.20 15.11
CA PRO A 270 -31.72 1.05 15.55
C PRO A 270 -32.30 0.86 16.97
N ASN A 271 -31.87 1.72 17.90
CA ASN A 271 -32.20 1.62 19.34
C ASN A 271 -31.71 0.34 20.04
N GLY A 272 -30.67 -0.32 19.51
CA GLY A 272 -30.05 -1.50 20.13
C GLY A 272 -30.80 -2.81 19.91
N VAL A 273 -31.85 -2.82 19.08
CA VAL A 273 -32.60 -4.02 18.69
C VAL A 273 -32.20 -4.41 17.26
N PRO A 274 -31.65 -5.62 17.04
CA PRO A 274 -31.28 -6.06 15.69
C PRO A 274 -32.48 -6.10 14.75
N ASP A 275 -32.41 -5.42 13.62
CA ASP A 275 -33.41 -5.50 12.56
C ASP A 275 -33.03 -6.60 11.56
N VAL A 276 -33.75 -7.70 11.61
CA VAL A 276 -33.50 -8.88 10.77
C VAL A 276 -33.69 -8.60 9.28
N SER A 277 -34.48 -7.59 8.93
CA SER A 277 -34.69 -7.17 7.53
C SER A 277 -33.47 -6.46 6.94
N THR A 278 -32.55 -6.02 7.80
CA THR A 278 -31.30 -5.35 7.43
C THR A 278 -30.09 -6.29 7.45
N LEU A 279 -30.32 -7.62 7.47
CA LEU A 279 -29.25 -8.62 7.37
C LEU A 279 -28.33 -8.31 6.18
N HIS A 280 -27.04 -8.15 6.44
CA HIS A 280 -26.05 -7.86 5.40
C HIS A 280 -24.69 -8.51 5.71
N PRO A 281 -23.85 -8.76 4.69
CA PRO A 281 -22.48 -9.18 4.90
C PRO A 281 -21.64 -8.04 5.52
N VAL A 282 -20.74 -8.39 6.43
CA VAL A 282 -19.77 -7.47 7.03
C VAL A 282 -18.36 -7.93 6.67
N PRO A 283 -17.52 -7.06 6.08
CA PRO A 283 -16.14 -7.42 5.78
C PRO A 283 -15.33 -7.78 7.04
N PHE A 284 -14.51 -8.82 6.95
CA PHE A 284 -13.52 -9.14 7.98
C PHE A 284 -12.18 -8.51 7.62
N VAL A 285 -11.82 -7.44 8.34
CA VAL A 285 -10.56 -6.72 8.17
C VAL A 285 -9.56 -7.11 9.26
N PHE A 286 -8.33 -7.46 8.88
CA PHE A 286 -7.29 -7.92 9.80
C PHE A 286 -5.91 -7.40 9.39
N ARG A 287 -4.99 -7.30 10.35
CA ARG A 287 -3.58 -7.05 10.06
C ARG A 287 -2.86 -8.35 9.75
N ILE A 288 -2.02 -8.33 8.73
CA ILE A 288 -1.17 -9.45 8.35
C ILE A 288 0.17 -9.28 9.07
N PRO A 289 0.56 -10.19 9.99
CA PRO A 289 1.85 -10.11 10.65
C PRO A 289 3.02 -10.14 9.68
N GLN A 290 4.12 -9.49 10.05
CA GLN A 290 5.40 -9.66 9.36
C GLN A 290 5.83 -11.13 9.39
N GLY A 291 6.46 -11.61 8.32
CA GLY A 291 6.86 -13.02 8.19
C GLY A 291 5.75 -13.98 7.78
N THR A 292 4.50 -13.51 7.61
CA THR A 292 3.43 -14.31 7.00
C THR A 292 3.76 -14.57 5.53
N GLN A 293 3.72 -15.83 5.12
CA GLN A 293 3.96 -16.27 3.74
C GLN A 293 2.67 -16.68 3.04
N ARG A 294 1.67 -17.11 3.81
CA ARG A 294 0.39 -17.60 3.28
C ARG A 294 -0.73 -17.37 4.27
N LEU A 295 -1.92 -17.09 3.73
CA LEU A 295 -3.17 -17.06 4.47
C LEU A 295 -3.93 -18.35 4.18
N SER A 296 -4.29 -19.08 5.23
CA SER A 296 -5.22 -20.21 5.15
C SER A 296 -6.58 -19.76 5.69
N VAL A 297 -7.60 -19.75 4.84
CA VAL A 297 -8.92 -19.15 5.11
C VAL A 297 -10.02 -20.20 5.04
N TRP A 298 -10.94 -20.19 6.00
CA TRP A 298 -12.14 -21.01 5.98
C TRP A 298 -13.29 -20.33 6.73
N PHE A 299 -14.50 -20.80 6.48
CA PHE A 299 -15.72 -20.28 7.10
C PHE A 299 -16.49 -21.41 7.76
N GLU A 300 -17.14 -21.09 8.87
CA GLU A 300 -18.01 -21.99 9.59
C GLU A 300 -19.35 -21.29 9.83
N ASN A 301 -20.45 -21.94 9.48
CA ASN A 301 -21.77 -21.55 9.93
C ASN A 301 -22.17 -22.41 11.13
N ASN A 302 -22.49 -21.75 12.24
CA ASN A 302 -23.03 -22.37 13.43
C ASN A 302 -24.44 -21.86 13.67
N GLY A 303 -25.38 -22.76 13.93
CA GLY A 303 -26.77 -22.43 14.19
C GLY A 303 -27.34 -23.21 15.39
N LEU A 304 -28.34 -22.63 16.06
CA LEU A 304 -28.90 -23.17 17.30
C LEU A 304 -29.46 -24.60 17.17
N TRP A 305 -29.98 -24.97 15.99
CA TRP A 305 -30.74 -26.21 15.76
C TRP A 305 -30.04 -27.22 14.85
N CYS A 306 -28.77 -27.01 14.54
CA CYS A 306 -28.04 -27.80 13.54
C CYS A 306 -26.55 -27.89 13.87
N GLY A 307 -25.89 -28.91 13.33
CA GLY A 307 -24.43 -29.03 13.41
C GLY A 307 -23.71 -28.01 12.52
N PRO A 308 -22.41 -27.77 12.75
CA PRO A 308 -21.62 -26.84 11.97
C PRO A 308 -21.61 -27.21 10.48
N ALA A 309 -21.66 -26.20 9.62
CA ALA A 309 -21.38 -26.33 8.20
C ALA A 309 -20.13 -25.54 7.84
N PHE A 310 -19.34 -26.00 6.86
CA PHE A 310 -18.07 -25.39 6.50
C PHE A 310 -18.00 -24.99 5.03
N ASP A 311 -17.41 -23.83 4.76
CA ASP A 311 -16.89 -23.43 3.45
C ASP A 311 -15.36 -23.37 3.57
N SER A 312 -14.70 -24.43 3.10
CA SER A 312 -13.26 -24.65 3.31
C SER A 312 -12.58 -25.24 2.09
N ASN A 313 -13.03 -24.91 0.88
CA ASN A 313 -12.51 -25.51 -0.36
C ASN A 313 -12.42 -27.06 -0.26
N GLN A 314 -13.54 -27.68 0.12
CA GLN A 314 -13.64 -29.14 0.31
C GLN A 314 -12.64 -29.70 1.35
N GLY A 315 -12.35 -28.93 2.41
CA GLY A 315 -11.47 -29.34 3.52
C GLY A 315 -10.00 -28.93 3.35
N ALA A 316 -9.60 -28.37 2.20
CA ALA A 316 -8.23 -27.91 1.97
C ALA A 316 -7.94 -26.52 2.55
N ASN A 317 -8.98 -25.77 2.93
CA ASN A 317 -9.00 -24.33 3.13
C ASN A 317 -8.61 -23.55 1.86
N TYR A 318 -9.03 -22.29 1.80
CA TYR A 318 -8.59 -21.36 0.77
C TYR A 318 -7.19 -20.86 1.11
N SER A 319 -6.30 -20.82 0.12
CA SER A 319 -4.90 -20.50 0.30
C SER A 319 -4.53 -19.30 -0.54
N PHE A 320 -4.07 -18.22 0.10
CA PHE A 320 -3.60 -17.02 -0.59
C PHE A 320 -2.12 -16.76 -0.28
N PRO A 321 -1.26 -16.58 -1.29
CA PRO A 321 0.12 -16.19 -1.06
C PRO A 321 0.19 -14.77 -0.48
N VAL A 322 1.15 -14.55 0.41
CA VAL A 322 1.46 -13.22 0.95
C VAL A 322 2.79 -12.77 0.39
N ALA A 323 2.80 -11.63 -0.29
CA ALA A 323 4.01 -11.03 -0.80
C ALA A 323 4.80 -10.33 0.31
N THR A 324 6.13 -10.41 0.20
CA THR A 324 7.09 -9.88 1.17
C THR A 324 7.58 -8.48 0.82
N ALA A 325 7.32 -8.02 -0.39
CA ALA A 325 7.67 -6.70 -0.88
C ALA A 325 6.45 -5.99 -1.45
N THR A 326 6.44 -4.66 -1.35
CA THR A 326 5.38 -3.85 -1.98
C THR A 326 5.54 -3.93 -3.50
N PRO A 327 4.50 -4.31 -4.26
CA PRO A 327 4.59 -4.37 -5.70
C PRO A 327 4.79 -2.96 -6.26
N PRO A 328 5.46 -2.84 -7.42
CA PRO A 328 5.55 -1.56 -8.11
C PRO A 328 4.17 -0.97 -8.41
N ALA A 329 4.05 0.35 -8.30
CA ALA A 329 2.79 1.05 -8.54
C ALA A 329 2.31 0.85 -10.00
N VAL A 330 0.99 0.93 -10.20
CA VAL A 330 0.40 1.06 -11.54
C VAL A 330 0.98 2.29 -12.22
N ARG A 331 1.43 2.14 -13.46
CA ARG A 331 2.08 3.22 -14.22
C ARG A 331 1.24 3.69 -15.40
N TRP A 332 0.34 2.85 -15.89
CA TRP A 332 -0.49 3.17 -17.04
C TRP A 332 -1.86 2.48 -16.95
N VAL A 333 -2.89 3.20 -17.41
CA VAL A 333 -4.27 2.73 -17.56
C VAL A 333 -4.80 3.28 -18.88
N GLY A 334 -5.49 2.47 -19.68
CA GLY A 334 -6.03 2.91 -20.96
C GLY A 334 -6.61 1.80 -21.82
N ASN A 335 -6.58 1.99 -23.14
CA ASN A 335 -7.14 1.09 -24.16
C ASN A 335 -8.57 0.65 -23.85
N GLY A 336 -9.43 1.63 -23.56
CA GLY A 336 -10.84 1.38 -23.27
C GLY A 336 -11.56 0.68 -24.41
N GLY A 337 -12.33 -0.34 -24.08
CA GLY A 337 -13.27 -1.02 -24.96
C GLY A 337 -14.66 -1.09 -24.34
N SER A 338 -15.68 -1.42 -25.12
CA SER A 338 -17.03 -1.55 -24.60
C SER A 338 -17.89 -2.47 -25.45
N SER A 339 -19.02 -2.92 -24.90
CA SER A 339 -20.09 -3.52 -25.69
C SER A 339 -21.44 -3.03 -25.22
N PHE A 340 -22.23 -2.57 -26.18
CA PHE A 340 -23.64 -2.18 -26.07
C PHE A 340 -24.47 -2.91 -27.13
N ALA A 341 -24.06 -4.12 -27.50
CA ALA A 341 -24.69 -4.93 -28.53
C ALA A 341 -25.04 -6.33 -28.05
N ARG A 342 -25.92 -6.99 -28.82
CA ARG A 342 -26.46 -8.33 -28.52
C ARG A 342 -25.45 -9.47 -28.69
N ASP A 343 -24.42 -9.25 -29.51
CA ASP A 343 -23.32 -10.21 -29.71
C ASP A 343 -22.32 -10.21 -28.55
N CYS A 344 -22.46 -9.28 -27.59
CA CYS A 344 -21.64 -9.16 -26.38
C CYS A 344 -20.14 -9.09 -26.66
N SER A 345 -19.77 -8.70 -27.88
CA SER A 345 -18.38 -8.64 -28.33
C SER A 345 -17.81 -7.27 -27.97
N ALA A 346 -16.62 -7.26 -27.36
CA ALA A 346 -15.92 -6.04 -27.02
C ALA A 346 -15.45 -5.32 -28.29
N ARG A 347 -15.71 -4.02 -28.38
CA ARG A 347 -15.26 -3.15 -29.47
C ARG A 347 -14.27 -2.11 -28.95
N PRO A 348 -13.25 -1.72 -29.74
CA PRO A 348 -12.34 -0.66 -29.35
C PRO A 348 -13.08 0.66 -29.11
N GLY A 349 -12.68 1.37 -28.06
CA GLY A 349 -13.29 2.64 -27.66
C GLY A 349 -14.44 2.49 -26.68
N ILE A 350 -14.64 3.55 -25.90
CA ILE A 350 -15.79 3.72 -25.02
C ILE A 350 -16.54 4.97 -25.53
N PRO A 351 -17.80 4.83 -26.00
CA PRO A 351 -18.62 5.97 -26.40
C PRO A 351 -18.74 6.98 -25.26
N GLU A 352 -18.70 8.27 -25.56
CA GLU A 352 -18.90 9.34 -24.57
C GLU A 352 -19.91 10.37 -25.12
N PRO A 353 -21.10 10.51 -24.50
CA PRO A 353 -21.64 9.66 -23.44
C PRO A 353 -22.06 8.27 -23.97
N MET A 354 -22.12 7.27 -23.08
CA MET A 354 -22.81 6.01 -23.34
C MET A 354 -24.31 6.23 -23.13
N VAL A 355 -25.12 5.98 -24.16
CA VAL A 355 -26.59 6.13 -24.05
C VAL A 355 -27.24 4.77 -23.88
N LEU A 356 -27.99 4.59 -22.79
CA LEU A 356 -28.81 3.41 -22.55
C LEU A 356 -30.23 3.67 -23.07
N ASP A 357 -30.49 3.21 -24.30
CA ASP A 357 -31.80 3.21 -24.92
C ASP A 357 -32.58 1.91 -24.60
N GLY A 358 -33.80 1.78 -25.14
CA GLY A 358 -34.61 0.58 -24.98
C GLY A 358 -33.96 -0.69 -25.51
N TYR A 359 -33.20 -0.59 -26.61
CA TYR A 359 -32.53 -1.73 -27.22
C TYR A 359 -31.42 -2.25 -26.31
N VAL A 360 -30.55 -1.37 -25.82
CA VAL A 360 -29.47 -1.73 -24.91
C VAL A 360 -30.05 -2.33 -23.64
N ARG A 361 -31.17 -1.77 -23.17
CA ARG A 361 -31.80 -2.24 -21.95
C ARG A 361 -32.42 -3.63 -22.07
N GLU A 362 -33.08 -3.93 -23.17
CA GLU A 362 -33.80 -5.20 -23.29
C GLU A 362 -32.95 -6.33 -23.88
N ARG A 363 -31.94 -6.01 -24.70
CA ARG A 363 -31.38 -6.99 -25.64
C ARG A 363 -29.85 -7.01 -25.73
N ALA A 364 -29.15 -6.03 -25.19
CA ALA A 364 -27.70 -5.95 -25.33
C ALA A 364 -26.95 -6.35 -24.06
N CYS A 365 -25.69 -6.74 -24.23
CA CYS A 365 -24.71 -6.62 -23.16
C CYS A 365 -24.37 -5.14 -22.93
N SER A 366 -23.88 -4.81 -21.74
CA SER A 366 -23.61 -3.44 -21.33
C SER A 366 -22.40 -3.41 -20.40
N PHE A 367 -21.21 -3.35 -20.98
CA PHE A 367 -19.96 -3.38 -20.22
C PHE A 367 -18.89 -2.45 -20.79
N LEU A 368 -17.93 -2.15 -19.92
CA LEU A 368 -16.69 -1.46 -20.21
C LEU A 368 -15.51 -2.39 -19.98
N GLU A 369 -14.48 -2.29 -20.82
CA GLU A 369 -13.20 -2.94 -20.62
C GLU A 369 -12.10 -1.89 -20.56
N LEU A 370 -11.13 -2.09 -19.67
CA LEU A 370 -9.94 -1.25 -19.59
C LEU A 370 -8.71 -2.12 -19.32
N GLU A 371 -7.57 -1.63 -19.78
CA GLU A 371 -6.27 -2.25 -19.56
C GLU A 371 -5.47 -1.44 -18.55
N ALA A 372 -4.67 -2.14 -17.75
CA ALA A 372 -3.73 -1.52 -16.82
C ALA A 372 -2.37 -2.23 -16.88
N TRP A 373 -1.31 -1.45 -16.66
CA TRP A 373 0.06 -1.92 -16.60
C TRP A 373 0.75 -1.52 -15.29
N ALA A 374 1.39 -2.49 -14.66
CA ALA A 374 2.26 -2.31 -13.51
C ALA A 374 3.53 -3.18 -13.70
N PRO A 375 4.73 -2.58 -13.63
CA PRO A 375 5.98 -3.29 -13.93
C PRO A 375 6.22 -4.42 -12.93
N GLY A 376 6.69 -5.55 -13.43
CA GLY A 376 6.92 -6.78 -12.69
C GLY A 376 5.65 -7.55 -12.29
N LEU A 377 4.46 -6.94 -12.40
CA LEU A 377 3.20 -7.55 -12.02
C LEU A 377 2.36 -7.96 -13.23
N THR A 378 2.12 -7.03 -14.16
CA THR A 378 1.28 -7.32 -15.34
C THR A 378 2.07 -7.86 -16.53
N ASP A 379 3.39 -7.66 -16.53
CA ASP A 379 4.33 -8.08 -17.57
C ASP A 379 5.24 -9.24 -17.14
N GLY A 380 5.09 -9.76 -15.91
CA GLY A 380 5.81 -10.93 -15.41
C GLY A 380 5.05 -12.25 -15.60
N ASP A 381 5.76 -13.38 -15.44
CA ASP A 381 5.24 -14.75 -15.66
C ASP A 381 4.41 -15.31 -14.48
N GLY A 382 4.24 -14.54 -13.40
CA GLY A 382 3.61 -15.02 -12.17
C GLY A 382 2.07 -15.08 -12.22
N ASP A 383 1.53 -16.05 -11.49
CA ASP A 383 0.11 -16.19 -11.08
C ASP A 383 -0.26 -15.26 -9.90
N LEU A 384 0.57 -14.24 -9.66
CA LEU A 384 0.39 -13.32 -8.55
C LEU A 384 -0.76 -12.38 -8.89
N ALA A 385 -1.87 -12.58 -8.17
CA ALA A 385 -2.97 -11.67 -7.89
C ALA A 385 -3.05 -10.44 -8.81
N THR A 386 -4.13 -10.41 -9.59
CA THR A 386 -4.52 -9.25 -10.40
C THR A 386 -4.47 -7.97 -9.59
N LEU A 387 -4.18 -6.85 -10.26
CA LEU A 387 -4.32 -5.52 -9.68
C LEU A 387 -5.69 -5.41 -9.00
N ALA A 388 -5.75 -4.70 -7.88
CA ALA A 388 -7.03 -4.27 -7.36
C ALA A 388 -7.64 -3.30 -8.38
N ALA A 389 -8.80 -3.64 -8.94
CA ALA A 389 -9.45 -2.88 -10.00
C ALA A 389 -10.90 -2.64 -9.64
N ARG A 390 -11.32 -1.37 -9.53
CA ARG A 390 -12.69 -1.02 -9.16
C ARG A 390 -13.25 0.13 -10.01
N ALA A 391 -14.57 0.16 -10.13
CA ALA A 391 -15.32 1.27 -10.69
C ALA A 391 -15.81 2.15 -9.55
N GLU A 392 -15.35 3.40 -9.51
CA GLU A 392 -15.92 4.44 -8.67
C GLU A 392 -17.13 5.03 -9.38
N LEU A 393 -18.27 5.04 -8.69
CA LEU A 393 -19.58 5.30 -9.28
C LEU A 393 -20.21 6.53 -8.62
N ALA A 394 -20.87 7.36 -9.42
CA ALA A 394 -21.75 8.42 -8.91
C ALA A 394 -23.01 8.53 -9.76
N LEU A 395 -24.18 8.37 -9.14
CA LEU A 395 -25.49 8.51 -9.80
C LEU A 395 -26.05 9.90 -9.49
N ASP A 396 -26.26 10.70 -10.52
CA ASP A 396 -26.72 12.09 -10.42
C ASP A 396 -25.89 12.93 -9.44
N GLY A 397 -24.57 12.72 -9.46
CA GLY A 397 -23.60 13.38 -8.58
C GLY A 397 -23.51 12.79 -7.17
N LYS A 398 -24.37 11.84 -6.79
CA LYS A 398 -24.28 11.14 -5.51
C LYS A 398 -23.38 9.92 -5.63
N ALA A 399 -22.30 9.88 -4.84
CA ALA A 399 -21.40 8.74 -4.79
C ALA A 399 -22.13 7.45 -4.39
N LEU A 400 -21.78 6.36 -5.05
CA LEU A 400 -22.23 5.01 -4.75
C LEU A 400 -21.04 4.16 -4.27
N PRO A 401 -21.29 3.00 -3.62
CA PRO A 401 -20.24 2.05 -3.34
C PRO A 401 -19.48 1.67 -4.61
N ALA A 402 -18.15 1.66 -4.52
CA ALA A 402 -17.32 1.20 -5.62
C ALA A 402 -17.56 -0.29 -5.89
N GLN A 403 -17.46 -0.69 -7.14
CA GLN A 403 -17.69 -2.08 -7.55
C GLN A 403 -16.42 -2.67 -8.15
N TRP A 404 -16.08 -3.90 -7.79
CA TRP A 404 -14.91 -4.58 -8.34
C TRP A 404 -15.08 -4.87 -9.83
N LEU A 405 -14.00 -4.67 -10.60
CA LEU A 405 -13.94 -5.13 -11.98
C LEU A 405 -13.57 -6.61 -12.00
N THR A 406 -14.05 -7.31 -13.02
CA THR A 406 -13.70 -8.71 -13.27
C THR A 406 -12.46 -8.78 -14.16
N PRO A 407 -11.39 -9.51 -13.77
CA PRO A 407 -10.27 -9.74 -14.66
C PRO A 407 -10.70 -10.61 -15.86
N VAL A 408 -10.32 -10.19 -17.07
CA VAL A 408 -10.66 -10.89 -18.32
C VAL A 408 -9.49 -11.74 -18.79
N GLY A 409 -8.28 -11.18 -18.74
CA GLY A 409 -7.06 -11.85 -19.20
C GLY A 409 -5.95 -10.87 -19.56
N ARG A 410 -4.81 -11.42 -19.97
CA ARG A 410 -3.65 -10.65 -20.42
C ARG A 410 -3.80 -10.21 -21.88
N VAL A 411 -3.33 -9.00 -22.17
CA VAL A 411 -3.23 -8.41 -23.51
C VAL A 411 -1.85 -7.80 -23.66
N GLY A 412 -0.94 -8.52 -24.32
CA GLY A 412 0.49 -8.16 -24.31
C GLY A 412 1.03 -8.11 -22.88
N ASN A 413 1.61 -6.97 -22.50
CA ASN A 413 2.15 -6.72 -21.15
C ASN A 413 1.08 -6.21 -20.15
N ASN A 414 -0.16 -6.03 -20.59
CA ASN A 414 -1.22 -5.44 -19.79
C ASN A 414 -2.18 -6.51 -19.26
N TRP A 415 -2.88 -6.19 -18.18
CA TRP A 415 -4.07 -6.94 -17.78
C TRP A 415 -5.33 -6.18 -18.16
N ARG A 416 -6.29 -6.90 -18.74
CA ARG A 416 -7.61 -6.38 -19.09
C ARG A 416 -8.64 -6.74 -18.02
N TYR A 417 -9.47 -5.76 -17.70
CA TYR A 417 -10.53 -5.85 -16.71
C TYR A 417 -11.84 -5.40 -17.32
N ARG A 418 -12.95 -6.00 -16.88
CA ARG A 418 -14.30 -5.68 -17.32
C ARG A 418 -15.16 -5.16 -16.17
N PHE A 419 -15.89 -4.09 -16.43
CA PHE A 419 -16.97 -3.58 -15.59
C PHE A 419 -18.31 -3.81 -16.29
N GLU A 420 -19.16 -4.65 -15.71
CA GLU A 420 -20.56 -4.79 -16.15
C GLU A 420 -21.38 -3.67 -15.53
N LEU A 421 -22.17 -2.94 -16.34
CA LEU A 421 -23.01 -1.87 -15.81
C LEU A 421 -24.07 -2.44 -14.84
N PRO A 422 -24.31 -1.81 -13.68
CA PRO A 422 -25.19 -2.36 -12.65
C PRO A 422 -26.64 -2.30 -13.11
N ARG A 423 -27.14 -3.43 -13.63
CA ARG A 423 -28.48 -3.51 -14.22
C ARG A 423 -29.56 -3.18 -13.21
N ASP A 424 -29.49 -3.73 -12.00
CA ASP A 424 -30.52 -3.51 -10.98
C ASP A 424 -30.70 -2.02 -10.66
N LEU A 425 -29.59 -1.29 -10.57
CA LEU A 425 -29.58 0.15 -10.38
C LEU A 425 -30.15 0.90 -11.59
N LEU A 426 -29.63 0.60 -12.78
CA LEU A 426 -29.85 1.43 -13.96
C LEU A 426 -31.16 1.11 -14.70
N TRP A 427 -31.69 -0.12 -14.57
CA TRP A 427 -32.89 -0.57 -15.25
C TRP A 427 -34.13 -0.52 -14.38
N TYR A 428 -33.99 -0.86 -13.10
CA TYR A 428 -35.12 -1.03 -12.18
C TYR A 428 -35.10 -0.04 -11.02
N GLY A 429 -34.04 0.76 -10.91
CA GLY A 429 -33.93 1.82 -9.91
C GLY A 429 -34.85 3.01 -10.16
N ALA A 430 -34.84 3.94 -9.20
CA ALA A 430 -35.50 5.22 -9.30
C ALA A 430 -35.02 6.01 -10.53
N LYS A 431 -35.78 7.03 -10.94
CA LYS A 431 -35.37 7.89 -12.05
C LYS A 431 -34.00 8.52 -11.80
N TRP A 432 -33.16 8.45 -12.83
CA TRP A 432 -31.81 8.99 -12.83
C TRP A 432 -31.49 9.64 -14.19
N SER A 433 -30.54 10.56 -14.21
CA SER A 433 -30.13 11.30 -15.41
C SER A 433 -28.76 10.89 -15.94
N ALA A 434 -27.79 10.70 -15.04
CA ALA A 434 -26.43 10.31 -15.40
C ALA A 434 -25.80 9.41 -14.32
N LEU A 435 -25.09 8.38 -14.77
CA LEU A 435 -24.13 7.63 -13.97
C LEU A 435 -22.72 8.00 -14.45
N SER A 436 -21.90 8.54 -13.56
CA SER A 436 -20.46 8.69 -13.78
C SER A 436 -19.75 7.42 -13.35
N VAL A 437 -18.86 6.91 -14.21
CA VAL A 437 -18.04 5.72 -13.96
C VAL A 437 -16.57 6.10 -14.13
N THR A 438 -15.76 5.89 -13.09
CA THR A 438 -14.31 6.06 -13.16
C THR A 438 -13.62 4.77 -12.76
N ALA A 439 -12.94 4.12 -13.70
CA ALA A 439 -12.15 2.95 -13.38
C ALA A 439 -10.88 3.36 -12.62
N ALA A 440 -10.54 2.61 -11.57
CA ALA A 440 -9.41 2.86 -10.71
C ALA A 440 -8.64 1.55 -10.49
N PHE A 441 -7.32 1.61 -10.58
CA PHE A 441 -6.41 0.48 -10.48
C PHE A 441 -5.35 0.71 -9.42
N SER A 442 -5.01 -0.32 -8.66
CA SER A 442 -4.03 -0.25 -7.60
C SER A 442 -3.23 -1.55 -7.47
N ALA A 443 -1.93 -1.42 -7.23
CA ALA A 443 -1.06 -2.54 -6.91
C ALA A 443 -0.96 -2.78 -5.40
N ASP A 444 -1.23 -1.75 -4.58
CA ASP A 444 -1.12 -1.80 -3.12
C ASP A 444 -2.49 -1.74 -2.41
N GLY A 445 -3.58 -1.54 -3.15
CA GLY A 445 -4.94 -1.35 -2.62
C GLY A 445 -5.21 0.02 -1.99
N VAL A 446 -4.23 0.94 -2.03
CA VAL A 446 -4.27 2.24 -1.35
C VAL A 446 -4.16 3.37 -2.34
N THR A 447 -3.22 3.24 -3.28
CA THR A 447 -2.90 4.24 -4.27
C THR A 447 -3.50 3.83 -5.58
N TRP A 448 -4.40 4.67 -6.05
CA TRP A 448 -5.26 4.37 -7.19
C TRP A 448 -4.88 5.25 -8.37
N VAL A 449 -4.52 4.62 -9.47
CA VAL A 449 -4.40 5.26 -10.79
C VAL A 449 -5.76 5.16 -11.47
N LYS A 450 -6.31 6.29 -11.87
CA LYS A 450 -7.67 6.39 -12.41
C LYS A 450 -7.64 6.64 -13.92
N ASP A 451 -8.57 6.02 -14.66
CA ASP A 451 -8.90 6.46 -16.02
C ASP A 451 -9.70 7.77 -15.97
N ALA A 452 -9.93 8.37 -17.14
CA ALA A 452 -10.91 9.43 -17.29
C ALA A 452 -12.32 8.95 -16.89
N ALA A 453 -13.07 9.83 -16.24
CA ALA A 453 -14.47 9.59 -15.93
C ALA A 453 -15.30 9.48 -17.21
N ARG A 454 -16.22 8.51 -17.25
CA ARG A 454 -17.14 8.26 -18.36
C ARG A 454 -18.58 8.48 -17.92
N THR A 455 -19.41 9.01 -18.82
CA THR A 455 -20.81 9.30 -18.51
C THR A 455 -21.73 8.29 -19.19
N VAL A 456 -22.53 7.58 -18.40
CA VAL A 456 -23.68 6.83 -18.87
C VAL A 456 -24.91 7.71 -18.71
N LYS A 457 -25.66 7.90 -19.79
CA LYS A 457 -26.94 8.62 -19.80
C LYS A 457 -28.07 7.68 -20.12
N ARG A 458 -29.22 7.94 -19.52
CA ARG A 458 -30.47 7.32 -19.92
C ARG A 458 -31.03 8.05 -21.13
N ASP A 459 -31.53 7.32 -22.13
CA ASP A 459 -32.31 7.92 -23.20
C ASP A 459 -33.66 8.43 -22.64
N PRO A 460 -33.92 9.75 -22.65
CA PRO A 460 -35.17 10.31 -22.13
C PRO A 460 -36.37 10.04 -23.05
N SER A 461 -36.14 9.70 -24.33
CA SER A 461 -37.21 9.44 -25.30
C SER A 461 -37.85 8.05 -25.13
N TRP A 462 -37.18 7.15 -24.40
CA TRP A 462 -37.67 5.81 -24.16
C TRP A 462 -38.44 5.71 -22.84
N CYS A 463 -39.72 5.36 -22.94
CA CYS A 463 -40.63 5.13 -21.84
C CYS A 463 -41.23 3.72 -21.92
N ASN A 464 -40.93 2.88 -20.93
CA ASN A 464 -41.66 1.63 -20.71
C ASN A 464 -42.62 1.81 -19.51
N PRO A 465 -43.95 1.81 -19.74
CA PRO A 465 -44.96 2.01 -18.69
C PRO A 465 -44.94 0.92 -17.62
N SER A 466 -44.54 -0.30 -17.97
CA SER A 466 -44.54 -1.44 -17.04
C SER A 466 -43.43 -1.37 -16.00
N TRP A 467 -42.43 -0.48 -16.18
CA TRP A 467 -41.22 -0.42 -15.35
C TRP A 467 -41.19 0.84 -14.46
N GLY A 468 -42.34 1.52 -14.27
CA GLY A 468 -42.43 2.75 -13.47
C GLY A 468 -41.58 3.91 -14.01
N SER A 469 -41.04 3.77 -15.22
CA SER A 469 -39.90 4.56 -15.69
C SER A 469 -40.29 5.92 -16.30
N CYS A 470 -41.58 6.26 -16.28
CA CYS A 470 -42.18 7.30 -17.13
C CYS A 470 -42.72 8.57 -16.41
N GLN A 471 -42.56 8.76 -15.09
CA GLN A 471 -42.96 10.01 -14.40
C GLN A 471 -41.88 10.72 -13.61
#